data_AF-A0A4Q4XMA2-F1
#
_entry.id   AF-A0A4Q4XMA2-F1
#
_cell.length_a   1.000
_cell.length_b   1.000
_cell.length_c   1.000
_cell.angle_alpha   90.00
_cell.angle_beta   90.00
_cell.angle_gamma   90.00
#
_symmetry.space_group_name_H-M   'P 1'
#
loop_
_entity.id
_entity.type
_entity.pdbx_description
1 polymer ?
#
loop_
_entity_poly.entity_id
_entity_poly.type
_entity_poly.pdbx_seq_one_letter_code
_entity_poly.pdbx_strand_id
1 'polypeptide(L)'
;MAFVHDLAAEEILHVTKELVKHRGRLALPMLLPTILVETRLQIAIFGVRDCHREIILVERKTGLLTKWDSSEAVSDMRRKRPIQNPAETVDFNVITADLTSVKSKLAYAEYLCEIWSPKLVAFDRINSHTVESVPVGADRERLSNIHRGLRDEINFHLTSLEATQLRAKYLSKRAEAQAQTRDNALALRDNANLKTITEDQRRIALAATSNIYRVLGSWHVSSRKRLPMIDGEFLDDATVRGSHE
;
A
#
# COMPACT_ATOMS: atom_id res chain seq x y z
N MET A 1 -7.96 29.76 13.48
CA MET A 1 -6.67 30.42 13.19
C MET A 1 -5.62 29.37 12.87
N ALA A 2 -5.35 29.08 11.60
CA ALA A 2 -4.33 28.10 11.19
C ALA A 2 -3.86 28.32 9.73
N PHE A 3 -3.70 29.57 9.29
CA PHE A 3 -3.13 29.86 7.97
C PHE A 3 -1.60 29.94 7.99
N VAL A 4 -1.01 30.15 9.16
CA VAL A 4 0.33 30.74 9.31
C VAL A 4 1.22 29.94 10.29
N HIS A 5 0.87 28.69 10.61
CA HIS A 5 1.83 27.85 11.31
C HIS A 5 2.77 27.27 10.25
N ASP A 6 4.00 27.80 10.27
CA ASP A 6 5.21 27.43 9.55
C ASP A 6 5.09 27.35 8.02
N LEU A 7 5.17 28.51 7.36
CA LEU A 7 5.53 28.56 5.94
C LEU A 7 7.05 28.39 5.81
N ALA A 8 7.48 27.44 4.99
CA ALA A 8 8.89 27.28 4.64
C ALA A 8 9.38 28.49 3.81
N ALA A 9 10.69 28.70 3.75
CA ALA A 9 11.27 29.84 3.04
C ALA A 9 10.90 29.85 1.55
N GLU A 10 10.81 28.68 0.92
CA GLU A 10 10.37 28.55 -0.48
C GLU A 10 8.89 28.95 -0.65
N GLU A 11 8.04 28.59 0.31
CA GLU A 11 6.61 28.93 0.32
C GLU A 11 6.41 30.44 0.48
N ILE A 12 7.18 31.08 1.38
CA ILE A 12 7.16 32.54 1.56
C ILE A 12 7.54 33.25 0.26
N LEU A 13 8.60 32.78 -0.41
CA LEU A 13 9.04 33.34 -1.68
C LEU A 13 7.95 33.21 -2.76
N HIS A 14 7.29 32.05 -2.84
CA HIS A 14 6.21 31.80 -3.78
C HIS A 14 5.01 32.72 -3.52
N VAL A 15 4.54 32.78 -2.27
CA VAL A 15 3.42 33.64 -1.85
C VAL A 15 3.72 35.11 -2.16
N THR A 16 4.96 35.55 -1.90
CA THR A 16 5.38 36.93 -2.18
C THR A 16 5.32 37.24 -3.68
N LYS A 17 5.76 36.31 -4.54
CA LYS A 17 5.68 36.46 -6.01
C LYS A 17 4.24 36.53 -6.48
N GLU A 18 3.36 35.67 -5.97
CA GLU A 18 1.93 35.71 -6.31
C GLU A 18 1.29 37.03 -5.84
N LEU A 19 1.52 37.48 -4.61
CA LEU A 19 1.00 38.77 -4.13
C LEU A 19 1.41 39.95 -5.02
N VAL A 20 2.64 39.94 -5.55
CA VAL A 20 3.10 40.97 -6.50
C VAL A 20 2.30 40.93 -7.79
N LYS A 21 2.01 39.74 -8.35
CA LYS A 21 1.14 39.60 -9.55
C LYS A 21 -0.28 40.10 -9.29
N HIS A 22 -0.76 39.96 -8.06
CA HIS A 22 -2.11 40.36 -7.66
C HIS A 22 -2.17 41.75 -6.99
N ARG A 23 -1.12 42.59 -7.09
CA ARG A 23 -1.08 43.93 -6.45
C ARG A 23 -2.28 44.82 -6.76
N GLY A 24 -2.79 44.79 -8.00
CA GLY A 24 -3.98 45.55 -8.41
C GLY A 24 -5.30 45.02 -7.82
N ARG A 25 -5.28 43.83 -7.19
CA ARG A 25 -6.43 43.07 -6.69
C ARG A 25 -6.48 42.99 -5.16
N LEU A 26 -5.57 43.66 -4.45
CA LEU A 26 -5.45 43.68 -2.98
C LEU A 26 -6.68 44.26 -2.22
N ALA A 27 -7.78 44.51 -2.90
CA ALA A 27 -8.99 45.11 -2.32
C ALA A 27 -9.91 44.09 -1.61
N LEU A 28 -9.69 42.79 -1.79
CA LEU A 28 -10.50 41.74 -1.16
C LEU A 28 -9.75 41.07 -0.01
N PRO A 29 -10.39 40.91 1.18
CA PRO A 29 -9.73 40.39 2.38
C PRO A 29 -9.29 38.93 2.23
N MET A 30 -9.94 38.15 1.37
CA MET A 30 -9.63 36.73 1.20
C MET A 30 -8.65 36.43 0.06
N LEU A 31 -8.09 37.44 -0.61
CA LEU A 31 -7.09 37.23 -1.67
C LEU A 31 -5.84 36.49 -1.13
N LEU A 32 -5.27 36.97 -0.02
CA LEU A 32 -4.08 36.34 0.59
C LEU A 32 -4.38 34.90 1.06
N PRO A 33 -5.47 34.64 1.82
CA PRO A 33 -5.93 33.28 2.09
C PRO A 33 -6.02 32.37 0.86
N THR A 34 -6.58 32.86 -0.26
CA THR A 34 -6.68 32.06 -1.49
C THR A 34 -5.31 31.72 -2.09
N ILE A 35 -4.38 32.68 -2.12
CA ILE A 35 -2.99 32.45 -2.57
C ILE A 35 -2.28 31.41 -1.69
N LEU A 36 -2.51 31.45 -0.37
CA LEU A 36 -1.93 30.47 0.55
C LEU A 36 -2.46 29.05 0.33
N VAL A 37 -3.70 28.90 -0.15
CA VAL A 37 -4.28 27.59 -0.48
C VAL A 37 -3.56 26.94 -1.65
N GLU A 38 -3.12 27.72 -2.64
CA GLU A 38 -2.41 27.19 -3.82
C GLU A 38 -1.19 26.37 -3.41
N THR A 39 -0.41 26.87 -2.45
CA THR A 39 0.77 26.14 -1.94
C THR A 39 0.38 24.80 -1.32
N ARG A 40 -0.72 24.76 -0.55
CA ARG A 40 -1.22 23.51 0.07
C ARG A 40 -1.79 22.55 -0.97
N LEU A 41 -2.45 23.06 -2.00
CA LEU A 41 -2.94 22.28 -3.14
C LEU A 41 -1.76 21.63 -3.89
N GLN A 42 -0.69 22.38 -4.16
CA GLN A 42 0.51 21.85 -4.82
C GLN A 42 1.16 20.71 -4.00
N ILE A 43 1.25 20.86 -2.67
CA ILE A 43 1.75 19.78 -1.79
C ILE A 43 0.91 18.51 -1.95
N ALA A 44 -0.42 18.63 -1.95
CA ALA A 44 -1.31 17.48 -2.13
C ALA A 44 -1.15 16.84 -3.54
N ILE A 45 -1.12 17.66 -4.60
CA ILE A 45 -0.94 17.19 -5.98
C ILE A 45 0.38 16.43 -6.14
N PHE A 46 1.48 17.01 -5.68
CA PHE A 46 2.79 16.38 -5.78
C PHE A 46 2.90 15.13 -4.90
N GLY A 47 2.37 15.18 -3.67
CA GLY A 47 2.29 14.02 -2.79
C GLY A 47 1.57 12.84 -3.44
N VAL A 48 0.40 13.09 -4.05
CA VAL A 48 -0.37 12.05 -4.77
C VAL A 48 0.39 11.54 -5.99
N ARG A 49 1.05 12.41 -6.75
CA ARG A 49 1.88 12.02 -7.90
C ARG A 49 3.03 11.11 -7.49
N ASP A 50 3.71 11.45 -6.40
CA ASP A 50 4.88 10.70 -5.94
C ASP A 50 4.47 9.36 -5.34
N CYS A 51 3.34 9.30 -4.60
CA CYS A 51 2.72 8.05 -4.16
C CYS A 51 2.36 7.14 -5.34
N HIS A 52 1.83 7.70 -6.44
CA HIS A 52 1.53 6.90 -7.63
C HIS A 52 2.80 6.27 -8.22
N ARG A 53 3.92 7.01 -8.24
CA ARG A 53 5.21 6.48 -8.69
C ARG A 53 5.72 5.37 -7.76
N GLU A 54 5.60 5.55 -6.44
CA GLU A 54 5.96 4.56 -5.44
C GLU A 54 5.18 3.25 -5.62
N ILE A 55 3.86 3.33 -5.83
CA ILE A 55 3.01 2.14 -6.12
C ILE A 55 3.50 1.39 -7.37
N ILE A 56 3.77 2.12 -8.46
CA ILE A 56 4.28 1.50 -9.71
C ILE A 56 5.62 0.82 -9.47
N LEU A 57 6.50 1.40 -8.65
CA LEU A 57 7.78 0.78 -8.30
C LEU A 57 7.58 -0.50 -7.47
N VAL A 58 6.66 -0.51 -6.51
CA VAL A 58 6.31 -1.72 -5.73
C VAL A 58 5.76 -2.81 -6.65
N GLU A 59 4.87 -2.49 -7.58
CA GLU A 59 4.32 -3.44 -8.55
C GLU A 59 5.42 -4.03 -9.44
N ARG A 60 6.38 -3.20 -9.89
CA ARG A 60 7.53 -3.67 -10.68
C ARG A 60 8.46 -4.58 -9.87
N LYS A 61 8.75 -4.23 -8.60
CA LYS A 61 9.60 -5.04 -7.71
C LYS A 61 8.98 -6.38 -7.40
N THR A 62 7.68 -6.41 -7.13
CA THR A 62 6.96 -7.64 -6.76
C THR A 62 6.62 -8.51 -7.98
N GLY A 63 6.52 -7.92 -9.17
CA GLY A 63 5.94 -8.58 -10.35
C GLY A 63 4.44 -8.82 -10.23
N LEU A 64 3.82 -8.40 -9.11
CA LEU A 64 2.40 -8.51 -8.83
C LEU A 64 1.72 -7.26 -9.38
N LEU A 65 1.35 -7.31 -10.66
CA LEU A 65 0.52 -6.27 -11.26
C LEU A 65 -0.92 -6.49 -10.82
N THR A 66 -1.42 -5.65 -9.91
CA THR A 66 -2.85 -5.58 -9.62
C THR A 66 -3.55 -4.92 -10.80
N LYS A 67 -4.14 -5.73 -11.69
CA LYS A 67 -5.11 -5.25 -12.67
C LYS A 67 -6.35 -4.79 -11.91
N TRP A 68 -6.36 -3.54 -11.49
CA TRP A 68 -7.54 -2.90 -10.92
C TRP A 68 -8.35 -2.26 -12.06
N ASP A 69 -8.93 -3.10 -12.91
CA ASP A 69 -9.73 -2.64 -14.05
C ASP A 69 -11.08 -2.09 -13.53
N SER A 70 -11.26 -0.78 -13.58
CA SER A 70 -12.60 -0.21 -13.78
C SER A 70 -12.94 -0.41 -15.25
N SER A 71 -13.69 -1.48 -15.54
CA SER A 71 -14.32 -1.85 -16.83
C SER A 71 -13.62 -1.38 -18.13
N GLU A 72 -13.14 -2.36 -18.89
CA GLU A 72 -12.67 -2.30 -20.29
C GLU A 72 -11.15 -2.36 -20.52
N ALA A 73 -10.82 -3.31 -21.40
CA ALA A 73 -9.62 -3.40 -22.23
C ALA A 73 -8.31 -3.85 -21.55
N VAL A 74 -7.94 -5.12 -21.77
CA VAL A 74 -7.00 -5.50 -22.85
C VAL A 74 -6.46 -6.91 -22.56
N SER A 75 -6.90 -7.83 -23.41
CA SER A 75 -6.46 -9.21 -23.57
C SER A 75 -4.99 -9.38 -23.97
N ASP A 76 -4.26 -8.31 -24.26
CA ASP A 76 -3.00 -8.38 -25.02
C ASP A 76 -1.71 -8.24 -24.20
N MET A 77 -1.78 -7.93 -22.91
CA MET A 77 -0.59 -7.90 -22.04
C MET A 77 -0.26 -9.26 -21.39
N ARG A 78 -0.98 -10.33 -21.74
CA ARG A 78 -0.65 -11.73 -21.40
C ARG A 78 0.56 -12.27 -22.17
N ARG A 79 1.40 -11.41 -22.77
CA ARG A 79 2.72 -11.80 -23.25
C ARG A 79 3.63 -12.10 -22.07
N LYS A 80 3.58 -13.38 -21.66
CA LYS A 80 4.70 -14.20 -21.17
C LYS A 80 5.93 -13.38 -20.75
N ARG A 81 5.84 -12.62 -19.66
CA ARG A 81 7.04 -12.41 -18.86
C ARG A 81 7.17 -13.67 -18.02
N PRO A 82 8.29 -14.40 -18.12
CA PRO A 82 8.52 -15.46 -17.16
C PRO A 82 8.44 -14.80 -15.80
N ILE A 83 7.53 -15.31 -14.96
CA ILE A 83 7.54 -15.01 -13.54
C ILE A 83 8.87 -15.60 -13.07
N GLN A 84 9.96 -14.82 -13.18
CA GLN A 84 11.17 -15.07 -12.41
C GLN A 84 10.67 -15.18 -10.99
N ASN A 85 10.92 -16.32 -10.33
CA ASN A 85 10.55 -16.57 -8.94
C ASN A 85 10.82 -15.29 -8.12
N PRO A 86 9.80 -14.46 -7.82
CA PRO A 86 10.03 -13.18 -7.14
C PRO A 86 10.47 -13.42 -5.69
N ALA A 87 10.30 -14.65 -5.23
CA ALA A 87 10.31 -15.05 -3.84
C ALA A 87 11.71 -15.10 -3.17
N GLU A 88 12.81 -15.14 -3.93
CA GLU A 88 14.17 -15.23 -3.36
C GLU A 88 14.87 -13.89 -3.16
N THR A 89 14.47 -12.82 -3.87
CA THR A 89 15.18 -11.52 -3.83
C THR A 89 14.33 -10.36 -3.32
N VAL A 90 13.01 -10.54 -3.19
CA VAL A 90 12.09 -9.48 -2.80
C VAL A 90 11.92 -9.44 -1.28
N ASP A 91 12.39 -8.35 -0.67
CA ASP A 91 12.13 -8.07 0.75
C ASP A 91 10.70 -7.55 0.94
N PHE A 92 9.82 -8.45 1.37
CA PHE A 92 8.42 -8.14 1.64
C PHE A 92 8.21 -7.21 2.84
N ASN A 93 9.17 -7.10 3.77
CA ASN A 93 9.08 -6.14 4.88
C ASN A 93 9.26 -4.71 4.36
N VAL A 94 10.22 -4.49 3.46
CA VAL A 94 10.42 -3.20 2.80
C VAL A 94 9.19 -2.81 2.00
N ILE A 95 8.61 -3.73 1.23
CA ILE A 95 7.36 -3.46 0.50
C ILE A 95 6.20 -3.11 1.44
N THR A 96 6.12 -3.76 2.60
CA THR A 96 5.10 -3.45 3.61
C THR A 96 5.27 -2.04 4.14
N ALA A 97 6.50 -1.65 4.48
CA ALA A 97 6.81 -0.30 4.94
C ALA A 97 6.51 0.76 3.86
N ASP A 98 6.90 0.50 2.61
CA ASP A 98 6.64 1.36 1.46
C ASP A 98 5.12 1.56 1.25
N LEU A 99 4.34 0.48 1.22
CA LEU A 99 2.89 0.57 1.03
C LEU A 99 2.17 1.26 2.20
N THR A 100 2.59 1.02 3.44
CA THR A 100 2.04 1.73 4.61
C THR A 100 2.37 3.21 4.54
N SER A 101 3.61 3.57 4.18
CA SER A 101 4.02 4.96 4.00
C SER A 101 3.19 5.66 2.92
N VAL A 102 3.00 5.01 1.77
CA VAL A 102 2.12 5.49 0.69
C VAL A 102 0.71 5.73 1.19
N LYS A 103 0.10 4.77 1.91
CA LYS A 103 -1.26 4.94 2.45
C LYS A 103 -1.35 6.13 3.41
N SER A 104 -0.36 6.34 4.28
CA SER A 104 -0.33 7.49 5.18
C SER A 104 -0.21 8.82 4.42
N LYS A 105 0.65 8.91 3.40
CA LYS A 105 0.78 10.11 2.56
C LYS A 105 -0.50 10.42 1.79
N LEU A 106 -1.16 9.39 1.24
CA LEU A 106 -2.44 9.54 0.54
C LEU A 106 -3.56 10.00 1.48
N ALA A 107 -3.65 9.41 2.67
CA ALA A 107 -4.60 9.83 3.70
C ALA A 107 -4.39 11.30 4.11
N TYR A 108 -3.13 11.75 4.21
CA TYR A 108 -2.82 13.16 4.47
C TYR A 108 -3.27 14.07 3.32
N ALA A 109 -3.08 13.66 2.06
CA ALA A 109 -3.58 14.42 0.91
C ALA A 109 -5.12 14.51 0.90
N GLU A 110 -5.82 13.41 1.19
CA GLU A 110 -7.28 13.40 1.34
C GLU A 110 -7.75 14.38 2.43
N TYR A 111 -7.11 14.34 3.59
CA TYR A 111 -7.39 15.25 4.71
C TYR A 111 -7.20 16.73 4.32
N LEU A 112 -6.12 17.06 3.60
CA LEU A 112 -5.90 18.43 3.12
C LEU A 112 -7.04 18.88 2.19
N CYS A 113 -7.46 18.03 1.26
CA CYS A 113 -8.57 18.34 0.36
C CYS A 113 -9.88 18.55 1.13
N GLU A 114 -10.19 17.70 2.11
CA GLU A 114 -11.42 17.80 2.92
C GLU A 114 -11.48 19.06 3.76
N ILE A 115 -10.33 19.54 4.26
CA ILE A 115 -10.25 20.77 5.05
C ILE A 115 -10.34 22.03 4.18
N TRP A 116 -9.68 22.05 3.03
CA TRP A 116 -9.53 23.27 2.24
C TRP A 116 -10.71 23.57 1.33
N SER A 117 -11.39 22.54 0.82
CA SER A 117 -12.59 22.72 -0.02
C SER A 117 -13.68 23.58 0.65
N PRO A 118 -14.17 23.28 1.88
CA PRO A 118 -15.18 24.11 2.52
C PRO A 118 -14.67 25.51 2.90
N LYS A 119 -13.36 25.65 3.18
CA LYS A 119 -12.74 26.95 3.47
C LYS A 119 -12.75 27.86 2.25
N LEU A 120 -12.39 27.36 1.07
CA LEU A 120 -12.44 28.13 -0.17
C LEU A 120 -13.87 28.62 -0.48
N VAL A 121 -14.88 27.78 -0.27
CA VAL A 121 -16.29 28.18 -0.41
C VAL A 121 -16.65 29.29 0.58
N ALA A 122 -16.19 29.21 1.82
CA ALA A 122 -16.40 30.27 2.80
C ALA A 122 -15.71 31.58 2.40
N PHE A 123 -14.53 31.52 1.78
CA PHE A 123 -13.81 32.70 1.32
C PHE A 123 -14.53 33.41 0.18
N ASP A 124 -15.08 32.64 -0.77
CA ASP A 124 -15.91 33.19 -1.83
C ASP A 124 -17.11 33.95 -1.24
N ARG A 125 -17.83 33.36 -0.28
CA ARG A 125 -18.96 34.00 0.42
C ARG A 125 -18.59 35.30 1.12
N ILE A 126 -17.45 35.33 1.84
CA ILE A 126 -16.97 36.54 2.52
C ILE A 126 -16.67 37.65 1.50
N ASN A 127 -16.03 37.30 0.39
CA ASN A 127 -15.77 38.25 -0.69
C ASN A 127 -17.07 38.75 -1.32
N SER A 128 -18.03 37.87 -1.61
CA SER A 128 -19.33 38.27 -2.17
C SER A 128 -20.05 39.25 -1.25
N HIS A 129 -20.13 38.96 0.05
CA HIS A 129 -20.74 39.86 1.03
C HIS A 129 -20.02 41.22 1.08
N THR A 130 -18.69 41.22 0.99
CA THR A 130 -17.89 42.45 0.97
C THR A 130 -18.24 43.30 -0.25
N VAL A 131 -18.32 42.70 -1.44
CA VAL A 131 -18.70 43.41 -2.68
C VAL A 131 -20.14 43.93 -2.62
N GLU A 132 -21.07 43.13 -2.09
CA GLU A 132 -22.49 43.48 -1.97
C GLU A 132 -22.74 44.62 -0.98
N SER A 133 -21.92 44.71 0.08
CA SER A 133 -22.03 45.76 1.09
C SER A 133 -21.60 47.15 0.60
N VAL A 134 -20.91 47.24 -0.54
CA VAL A 134 -20.43 48.51 -1.10
C VAL A 134 -21.56 49.20 -1.88
N PRO A 135 -21.81 50.51 -1.65
CA PRO A 135 -22.81 51.27 -2.38
C PRO A 135 -22.62 51.20 -3.90
N VAL A 136 -23.72 51.28 -4.66
CA VAL A 136 -23.67 51.29 -6.13
C VAL A 136 -22.85 52.48 -6.63
N GLY A 137 -21.78 52.20 -7.38
CA GLY A 137 -20.86 53.20 -7.91
C GLY A 137 -19.61 52.57 -8.54
N ALA A 138 -18.67 53.40 -8.99
CA ALA A 138 -17.44 52.96 -9.67
C ALA A 138 -16.60 51.98 -8.81
N ASP A 139 -16.60 52.16 -7.49
CA ASP A 139 -15.88 51.27 -6.57
C ASP A 139 -16.52 49.87 -6.50
N ARG A 140 -17.86 49.77 -6.55
CA ARG A 140 -18.56 48.49 -6.57
C ARG A 140 -18.29 47.73 -7.87
N GLU A 141 -18.25 48.41 -9.01
CA GLU A 141 -17.94 47.78 -10.29
C GLU A 141 -16.50 47.26 -10.31
N ARG A 142 -15.54 48.07 -9.84
CA ARG A 142 -14.14 47.65 -9.67
C ARG A 142 -14.02 46.42 -8.78
N LEU A 143 -14.66 46.43 -7.61
CA LEU A 143 -14.63 45.29 -6.67
C LEU A 143 -15.30 44.05 -7.25
N SER A 144 -16.41 44.21 -7.98
CA SER A 144 -17.09 43.10 -8.67
C SER A 144 -16.20 42.45 -9.73
N ASN A 145 -15.45 43.25 -10.49
CA ASN A 145 -14.49 42.75 -11.47
C ASN A 145 -13.33 41.96 -10.82
N ILE A 146 -12.82 42.47 -9.68
CA ILE A 146 -11.79 41.77 -8.90
C ILE A 146 -12.34 40.46 -8.32
N HIS A 147 -13.55 40.49 -7.75
CA HIS A 147 -14.19 39.33 -7.16
C HIS A 147 -14.45 38.23 -8.19
N ARG A 148 -14.89 38.58 -9.40
CA ARG A 148 -15.05 37.61 -10.50
C ARG A 148 -13.73 36.88 -10.79
N GLY A 149 -12.62 37.62 -10.95
CA GLY A 149 -11.32 37.00 -11.21
C GLY A 149 -10.85 36.09 -10.06
N LEU A 150 -11.09 36.48 -8.81
CA LEU A 150 -10.75 35.65 -7.65
C LEU A 150 -11.66 34.42 -7.53
N ARG A 151 -12.93 34.55 -7.94
CA ARG A 151 -13.89 33.43 -7.95
C ARG A 151 -13.51 32.38 -9.00
N ASP A 152 -13.04 32.78 -10.17
CA ASP A 152 -12.53 31.87 -11.18
C ASP A 152 -11.32 31.06 -10.64
N GLU A 153 -10.43 31.72 -9.90
CA GLU A 153 -9.28 31.09 -9.24
C GLU A 153 -9.71 30.13 -8.12
N ILE A 154 -10.67 30.54 -7.28
CA ILE A 154 -11.27 29.67 -6.26
C ILE A 154 -11.91 28.42 -6.89
N ASN A 155 -12.66 28.58 -7.98
CA ASN A 155 -13.28 27.48 -8.69
C ASN A 155 -12.23 26.51 -9.26
N PHE A 156 -11.16 27.04 -9.84
CA PHE A 156 -10.03 26.23 -10.31
C PHE A 156 -9.39 25.42 -9.17
N HIS A 157 -9.17 26.03 -8.00
CA HIS A 157 -8.65 25.33 -6.83
C HIS A 157 -9.61 24.26 -6.33
N LEU A 158 -10.93 24.53 -6.30
CA LEU A 158 -11.94 23.56 -5.88
C LEU A 158 -11.95 22.31 -6.78
N THR A 159 -11.98 22.49 -8.10
CA THR A 159 -11.90 21.38 -9.05
C THR A 159 -10.59 20.60 -8.91
N SER A 160 -9.48 21.30 -8.66
CA SER A 160 -8.17 20.67 -8.47
C SER A 160 -8.10 19.86 -7.17
N LEU A 161 -8.68 20.36 -6.08
CA LEU A 161 -8.78 19.63 -4.81
C LEU A 161 -9.65 18.38 -4.96
N GLU A 162 -10.80 18.49 -5.64
CA GLU A 162 -11.70 17.35 -5.90
C GLU A 162 -10.99 16.27 -6.72
N ALA A 163 -10.34 16.64 -7.83
CA ALA A 163 -9.60 15.70 -8.67
C ALA A 163 -8.45 15.03 -7.88
N THR A 164 -7.75 15.79 -7.04
CA THR A 164 -6.66 15.28 -6.20
C THR A 164 -7.19 14.31 -5.15
N GLN A 165 -8.30 14.62 -4.49
CA GLN A 165 -8.94 13.76 -3.49
C GLN A 165 -9.42 12.44 -4.11
N LEU A 166 -10.09 12.50 -5.27
CA LEU A 166 -10.55 11.30 -5.99
C LEU A 166 -9.36 10.41 -6.36
N ARG A 167 -8.28 11.01 -6.85
CA ARG A 167 -7.06 10.28 -7.19
C ARG A 167 -6.39 9.67 -5.96
N ALA A 168 -6.36 10.40 -4.84
CA ALA A 168 -5.81 9.88 -3.59
C ALA A 168 -6.59 8.65 -3.09
N LYS A 169 -7.93 8.74 -3.08
CA LYS A 169 -8.83 7.63 -2.73
C LYS A 169 -8.64 6.41 -3.63
N TYR A 170 -8.50 6.64 -4.94
CA TYR A 170 -8.23 5.57 -5.90
C TYR A 170 -6.89 4.88 -5.60
N LEU A 171 -5.81 5.65 -5.42
CA LEU A 171 -4.49 5.09 -5.15
C LEU A 171 -4.42 4.40 -3.79
N SER A 172 -5.18 4.87 -2.79
CA SER A 172 -5.26 4.25 -1.47
C SER A 172 -5.84 2.84 -1.55
N LYS A 173 -6.95 2.69 -2.31
CA LYS A 173 -7.54 1.37 -2.61
C LYS A 173 -6.58 0.47 -3.40
N ARG A 174 -5.86 1.03 -4.37
CA ARG A 174 -4.85 0.28 -5.14
C ARG A 174 -3.70 -0.21 -4.25
N ALA A 175 -3.20 0.63 -3.34
CA ALA A 175 -2.16 0.25 -2.39
C ALA A 175 -2.64 -0.86 -1.43
N GLU A 176 -3.91 -0.81 -1.00
CA GLU A 176 -4.53 -1.87 -0.19
C GLU A 176 -4.66 -3.19 -0.96
N ALA A 177 -5.13 -3.16 -2.20
CA ALA A 177 -5.18 -4.33 -3.06
C ALA A 177 -3.78 -4.94 -3.28
N GLN A 178 -2.75 -4.09 -3.41
CA GLN A 178 -1.37 -4.55 -3.54
C GLN A 178 -0.87 -5.23 -2.26
N ALA A 179 -1.20 -4.68 -1.08
CA ALA A 179 -0.86 -5.30 0.20
C ALA A 179 -1.54 -6.68 0.36
N GLN A 180 -2.82 -6.78 0.01
CA GLN A 180 -3.54 -8.07 0.06
C GLN A 180 -2.96 -9.09 -0.93
N THR A 181 -2.63 -8.66 -2.14
CA THR A 181 -2.03 -9.55 -3.16
C THR A 181 -0.66 -10.07 -2.71
N ARG A 182 0.14 -9.21 -2.07
CA ARG A 182 1.39 -9.59 -1.43
C ARG A 182 1.18 -10.65 -0.36
N ASP A 183 0.24 -10.43 0.56
CA ASP A 183 -0.03 -11.38 1.66
C ASP A 183 -0.46 -12.75 1.16
N ASN A 184 -1.28 -12.79 0.11
CA ASN A 184 -1.65 -14.03 -0.56
C ASN A 184 -0.42 -14.73 -1.17
N ALA A 185 0.48 -13.97 -1.81
CA ALA A 185 1.71 -14.54 -2.40
C ALA A 185 2.66 -15.09 -1.32
N LEU A 186 2.79 -14.39 -0.19
CA LEU A 186 3.55 -14.86 0.98
C LEU A 186 2.96 -16.15 1.55
N ALA A 187 1.65 -16.19 1.77
CA ALA A 187 0.97 -17.38 2.29
C ALA A 187 1.13 -18.60 1.35
N LEU A 188 1.07 -18.39 0.04
CA LEU A 188 1.32 -19.46 -0.94
C LEU A 188 2.77 -19.97 -0.87
N ARG A 189 3.75 -19.08 -0.68
CA ARG A 189 5.16 -19.46 -0.50
C ARG A 189 5.35 -20.27 0.77
N ASP A 190 4.81 -19.80 1.89
CA ASP A 190 4.98 -20.48 3.19
C ASP A 190 4.30 -21.86 3.16
N ASN A 191 3.15 -21.98 2.51
CA ASN A 191 2.49 -23.26 2.28
C ASN A 191 3.32 -24.22 1.40
N ALA A 192 3.99 -23.71 0.36
CA ALA A 192 4.88 -24.52 -0.47
C ALA A 192 6.10 -25.00 0.34
N ASN A 193 6.70 -24.12 1.14
CA ASN A 193 7.83 -24.45 2.01
C ASN A 193 7.44 -25.51 3.05
N LEU A 194 6.28 -25.38 3.69
CA LEU A 194 5.77 -26.37 4.63
C LEU A 194 5.56 -27.75 3.97
N LYS A 195 5.07 -27.80 2.73
CA LYS A 195 4.97 -29.05 1.96
C LYS A 195 6.35 -29.69 1.73
N THR A 196 7.35 -28.90 1.36
CA THR A 196 8.71 -29.44 1.16
C THR A 196 9.31 -29.98 2.45
N ILE A 197 9.17 -29.25 3.57
CA ILE A 197 9.66 -29.69 4.89
C ILE A 197 8.96 -30.98 5.33
N THR A 198 7.64 -31.07 5.17
CA THR A 198 6.88 -32.26 5.55
C THR A 198 7.25 -33.48 4.69
N GLU A 199 7.49 -33.30 3.39
CA GLU A 199 8.02 -34.36 2.52
C GLU A 199 9.41 -34.81 2.94
N ASP A 200 10.31 -33.89 3.27
CA ASP A 200 11.67 -34.22 3.72
C ASP A 200 11.66 -34.92 5.08
N GLN A 201 10.81 -34.49 6.02
CA GLN A 201 10.57 -35.20 7.28
C GLN A 201 10.07 -36.62 7.04
N ARG A 202 9.17 -36.82 6.08
CA ARG A 202 8.69 -38.15 5.69
C ARG A 202 9.82 -39.01 5.12
N ARG A 203 10.68 -38.46 4.26
CA ARG A 203 11.85 -39.17 3.70
C ARG A 203 12.83 -39.58 4.80
N ILE A 204 13.13 -38.68 5.73
CA ILE A 204 14.02 -38.95 6.87
C ILE A 204 13.43 -40.05 7.76
N ALA A 205 12.13 -40.00 8.08
CA ALA A 205 11.46 -41.01 8.88
C ALA A 205 11.49 -42.41 8.23
N LEU A 206 11.26 -42.47 6.91
CA LEU A 206 11.35 -43.73 6.15
C LEU A 206 12.80 -44.27 6.12
N ALA A 207 13.79 -43.40 5.92
CA ALA A 207 15.21 -43.78 5.94
C ALA A 207 15.66 -44.27 7.33
N ALA A 208 15.22 -43.61 8.40
CA ALA A 208 15.48 -44.02 9.78
C ALA A 208 14.86 -45.40 10.07
N THR A 209 13.60 -45.60 9.69
CA THR A 209 12.91 -46.89 9.83
C THR A 209 13.63 -48.01 9.07
N SER A 210 14.02 -47.77 7.82
CA SER A 210 14.79 -48.71 7.00
C SER A 210 16.15 -49.06 7.63
N ASN A 211 16.86 -48.06 8.16
CA ASN A 211 18.12 -48.28 8.87
C ASN A 211 17.95 -49.10 10.15
N ILE A 212 16.88 -48.87 10.92
CA ILE A 212 16.57 -49.67 12.12
C ILE A 212 16.36 -51.14 11.74
N TYR A 213 15.54 -51.42 10.72
CA TYR A 213 15.33 -52.79 10.23
C TYR A 213 16.63 -53.43 9.72
N ARG A 214 17.51 -52.67 9.05
CA ARG A 214 18.82 -53.17 8.60
C ARG A 214 19.73 -53.53 9.77
N VAL A 215 19.79 -52.69 10.81
CA VAL A 215 20.59 -52.94 12.01
C VAL A 215 20.05 -54.14 12.79
N LEU A 216 18.74 -54.23 12.99
CA LEU A 216 18.08 -55.36 13.66
C LEU A 216 18.26 -56.67 12.86
N GLY A 217 18.14 -56.62 11.53
CA GLY A 217 18.42 -57.76 10.66
C GLY A 217 19.88 -58.21 10.73
N SER A 218 20.82 -57.27 10.75
CA SER A 218 22.25 -57.56 10.93
C SER A 218 22.55 -58.14 12.32
N TRP A 219 21.88 -57.67 13.36
CA TRP A 219 21.95 -58.25 14.70
C TRP A 219 21.39 -59.68 14.70
N HIS A 220 20.23 -59.91 14.08
CA HIS A 220 19.63 -61.25 14.04
C HIS A 220 20.51 -62.27 13.29
N VAL A 221 21.18 -61.84 12.22
CA VAL A 221 22.13 -62.67 11.46
C VAL A 221 23.45 -62.88 12.22
N SER A 222 23.93 -61.87 12.95
CA SER A 222 25.16 -61.96 13.75
C SER A 222 24.98 -62.83 15.00
N SER A 223 23.81 -62.77 15.64
CA SER A 223 23.43 -63.64 16.78
C SER A 223 23.24 -65.10 16.38
N ARG A 224 22.82 -65.39 15.13
CA ARG A 224 22.77 -66.78 14.62
C ARG A 224 24.15 -67.38 14.33
N LYS A 225 25.20 -66.57 14.15
CA LYS A 225 26.58 -67.05 13.93
C LYS A 225 27.38 -67.23 15.23
N ARG A 226 26.83 -66.90 16.39
CA ARG A 226 27.46 -67.09 17.71
C ARG A 226 26.57 -67.87 18.69
N LEU A 227 25.95 -68.94 18.21
CA LEU A 227 25.48 -69.99 19.12
C LEU A 227 26.45 -71.17 18.96
N PRO A 228 27.21 -71.55 20.00
CA PRO A 228 27.81 -72.87 20.00
C PRO A 228 26.65 -73.87 19.94
N MET A 229 26.72 -74.83 19.00
CA MET A 229 25.89 -76.03 19.08
C MET A 229 26.20 -76.68 20.42
N ILE A 230 25.26 -76.55 21.36
CA ILE A 230 25.17 -77.45 22.50
C ILE A 230 24.13 -78.46 22.07
N ASP A 231 24.59 -79.66 21.73
CA ASP A 231 23.75 -80.84 21.62
C ASP A 231 23.03 -81.04 22.96
N GLY A 232 21.70 -81.16 22.94
CA GLY A 232 20.97 -81.45 24.17
C GLY A 232 19.47 -81.16 24.10
N GLU A 233 18.73 -82.18 23.70
CA GLU A 233 17.40 -82.55 24.18
C GLU A 233 16.21 -81.61 23.91
N PHE A 234 15.33 -82.15 23.06
CA PHE A 234 13.89 -81.90 23.03
C PHE A 234 13.28 -81.97 24.44
N LEU A 235 12.47 -80.97 24.79
CA LEU A 235 11.34 -81.15 25.70
C LEU A 235 10.14 -80.37 25.14
N ASP A 236 9.14 -81.15 24.76
CA ASP A 236 7.76 -80.74 24.49
C ASP A 236 7.10 -80.13 25.74
N ASP A 237 5.97 -79.46 25.48
CA ASP A 237 4.94 -78.99 26.42
C ASP A 237 5.20 -77.70 27.21
N ALA A 238 4.54 -76.62 26.76
CA ALA A 238 3.59 -75.88 27.61
C ALA A 238 2.67 -75.01 26.75
N THR A 239 1.41 -75.43 26.70
CA THR A 239 0.24 -74.70 26.23
C THR A 239 -0.04 -73.49 27.11
N VAL A 240 -0.31 -72.32 26.51
CA VAL A 240 -1.00 -71.20 27.19
C VAL A 240 -2.16 -70.71 26.34
N ARG A 241 -3.38 -70.99 26.84
CA ARG A 241 -4.67 -70.43 26.40
C ARG A 241 -4.84 -69.01 26.93
N GLY A 242 -5.69 -68.23 26.24
CA GLY A 242 -6.38 -67.05 26.76
C GLY A 242 -6.62 -66.02 25.66
N SER A 243 -7.58 -66.22 24.74
CA SER A 243 -9.02 -65.88 24.86
C SER A 243 -9.32 -64.41 24.57
N HIS A 244 -10.00 -64.21 23.44
CA HIS A 244 -10.79 -63.05 23.06
C HIS A 244 -11.89 -62.75 24.08
N GLU A 245 -12.06 -61.47 24.41
CA GLU A 245 -13.29 -60.68 24.20
C GLU A 245 -12.94 -59.18 24.17
#